data_AF-A0A924H3C9-F1
#
_entry.id   AF-A0A924H3C9-F1
#
_cell.length_a   1.000
_cell.length_b   1.000
_cell.length_c   1.000
_cell.angle_alpha   90.00
_cell.angle_beta   90.00
_cell.angle_gamma   90.00
#
_symmetry.space_group_name_H-M   'P 1'
#
loop_
_entity.id
_entity.type
_entity.pdbx_description
1 polymer ?
#
loop_
_entity_poly.entity_id
_entity_poly.type
_entity_poly.pdbx_seq_one_letter_code
_entity_poly.pdbx_strand_id
1 'polypeptide(L)'
;MIDGTEQRERRPSALSPDHFRVDETSFGRLVSTAEGFASHLRLHESTGDSQQTWAALFDSDELMVLATIVGYDASPIRNWLLEDFDAVPEDRLAKAVLKLSSALDGWYRKLQLIDADGARAVAGTIALAIERQLADDMQWLGANFAPDGWQGDIHGYGKLDPAWFVRPSTLRRREGRTKRETLRGAFFAMLDTIDRAKEAAQERMPDSLASRTHDPAAGLYAAFLQLFQGVQQHVNGFTAKHTSFYYNDVLQMKPRRAQPDRVHLVCEPVPGVTAGVRVPAGTVFAAGKDDSLRPVEFISHEELVVTDVKVAALSTLRLERAPLVLGDDRFDCVKRVKADKPATVDAGGGALPYWPIFGGGAGQGAPAAPDAEFGLAIASPALFLKEGHRDIRITLQMRNTADNGGLWARMADGSSQVQWQFVRALPQLFRICFTTATGWWEATDCFVARRADSHAGLDGLELTIRLQPEAPSITGCIAALHGPGWNTQLPIARIGVRQDAALCAYSLLDRALLEQVVIDTRVRGVRDIVLANQYGRLDPSTPFMPFGPMPQLGSYLVFGSPEAAAKQLQRVRLNVEWSGLPQSLGGFPEHYQGYDSDFPNLGFKAKMSVLQDGAWRTSATDPEGRPMFVERP
;
A
#
# COMPACT_ATOMS: atom_id res chain seq x y z
N MET A 1 -21.94 9.33 19.16
CA MET A 1 -20.53 9.73 19.36
C MET A 1 -20.07 10.34 18.06
N ILE A 2 -19.63 11.60 18.08
CA ILE A 2 -19.26 12.38 16.90
C ILE A 2 -17.76 12.66 17.03
N ASP A 3 -16.95 12.26 16.05
CA ASP A 3 -15.49 12.23 16.13
C ASP A 3 -14.81 13.62 16.10
N GLY A 4 -15.54 14.71 15.83
CA GLY A 4 -15.07 16.09 16.01
C GLY A 4 -13.91 16.51 15.12
N THR A 5 -13.69 15.80 14.01
CA THR A 5 -12.53 15.99 13.14
C THR A 5 -12.75 17.10 12.11
N GLU A 6 -14.01 17.41 11.78
CA GLU A 6 -14.34 18.48 10.84
C GLU A 6 -14.62 19.81 11.55
N GLN A 7 -14.20 20.94 10.97
CA GLN A 7 -14.38 22.27 11.58
C GLN A 7 -15.86 22.61 11.86
N ARG A 8 -16.78 22.07 11.05
CA ARG A 8 -18.23 22.20 11.24
C ARG A 8 -18.76 21.42 12.45
N GLU A 9 -18.07 20.36 12.87
CA GLU A 9 -18.40 19.54 14.05
C GLU A 9 -17.91 20.16 15.37
N ARG A 10 -17.09 21.22 15.30
CA ARG A 10 -16.59 21.95 16.48
C ARG A 10 -17.54 23.03 16.98
N ARG A 11 -18.69 23.23 16.32
CA ARG A 11 -19.70 24.19 16.78
C ARG A 11 -20.52 23.55 17.92
N PRO A 12 -20.52 24.13 19.13
CA PRO A 12 -21.39 23.67 20.21
C PRO A 12 -22.83 23.60 19.73
N SER A 13 -23.51 22.48 19.98
CA SER A 13 -24.94 22.32 19.64
C SER A 13 -25.81 23.40 20.27
N ALA A 14 -25.39 23.92 21.43
CA ALA A 14 -26.02 25.04 22.13
C ALA A 14 -26.03 26.36 21.34
N LEU A 15 -25.14 26.52 20.35
CA LEU A 15 -25.07 27.70 19.48
C LEU A 15 -25.82 27.48 18.14
N SER A 16 -26.50 26.35 17.97
CA SER A 16 -27.35 26.13 16.81
C SER A 16 -28.59 27.04 16.87
N PRO A 17 -29.01 27.67 15.75
CA PRO A 17 -30.24 28.45 15.69
C PRO A 17 -31.48 27.67 16.16
N ASP A 18 -31.51 26.36 15.92
CA ASP A 18 -32.61 25.46 16.27
C ASP A 18 -32.47 24.83 17.66
N HIS A 19 -31.45 25.18 18.46
CA HIS A 19 -31.22 24.55 19.76
C HIS A 19 -32.36 24.80 20.76
N PHE A 20 -32.91 26.01 20.73
CA PHE A 20 -34.02 26.42 21.59
C PHE A 20 -35.02 27.21 20.77
N ARG A 21 -36.29 26.80 20.84
CA ARG A 21 -37.42 27.52 20.27
C ARG A 21 -38.23 28.11 21.42
N VAL A 22 -38.52 29.40 21.32
CA VAL A 22 -39.30 30.13 22.34
C VAL A 22 -40.74 29.61 22.38
N ASP A 23 -41.27 29.22 21.22
CA ASP A 23 -42.58 28.58 21.10
C ASP A 23 -42.46 27.30 20.24
N GLU A 24 -42.72 26.16 20.88
CA GLU A 24 -42.65 24.81 20.31
C GLU A 24 -44.03 24.27 19.89
N THR A 25 -45.09 25.09 20.03
CA THR A 25 -46.47 24.63 19.82
C THR A 25 -46.70 24.34 18.34
N SER A 26 -46.92 23.08 18.01
CA SER A 26 -47.20 22.65 16.64
C SER A 26 -48.61 23.05 16.19
N PHE A 27 -48.82 23.10 14.87
CA PHE A 27 -50.13 23.34 14.27
C PHE A 27 -51.21 22.41 14.85
N GLY A 28 -50.95 21.10 14.89
CA GLY A 28 -51.89 20.12 15.43
C GLY A 28 -52.19 20.33 16.92
N ARG A 29 -51.19 20.76 17.71
CA ARG A 29 -51.40 21.06 19.14
C ARG A 29 -52.24 22.32 19.34
N LEU A 30 -52.10 23.34 18.50
CA LEU A 30 -52.97 24.52 18.50
C LEU A 30 -54.41 24.15 18.17
N VAL A 31 -54.63 23.32 17.14
CA VAL A 31 -55.97 22.83 16.78
C VAL A 31 -56.59 22.01 17.91
N SER A 32 -55.87 21.03 18.46
CA SER A 32 -56.38 20.20 19.56
C SER A 32 -56.69 21.02 20.83
N THR A 33 -55.88 22.03 21.13
CA THR A 33 -56.15 22.94 22.26
C THR A 33 -57.42 23.75 22.04
N ALA A 34 -57.62 24.25 20.81
CA ALA A 34 -58.81 25.02 20.45
C ALA A 34 -60.07 24.16 20.40
N GLU A 35 -60.00 22.94 19.87
CA GLU A 35 -61.08 21.95 19.93
C GLU A 35 -61.48 21.67 21.38
N GLY A 36 -60.49 21.44 22.26
CA GLY A 36 -60.73 21.24 23.69
C GLY A 36 -61.47 22.41 24.33
N PHE A 37 -61.07 23.65 24.03
CA PHE A 37 -61.78 24.84 24.51
C PHE A 37 -63.20 24.94 23.92
N ALA A 38 -63.34 24.69 22.62
CA ALA A 38 -64.62 24.71 21.92
C ALA A 38 -65.62 23.69 22.46
N SER A 39 -65.16 22.54 22.97
CA SER A 39 -66.00 21.53 23.61
C SER A 39 -66.69 22.02 24.90
N HIS A 40 -66.17 23.07 25.54
CA HIS A 40 -66.76 23.69 26.73
C HIS A 40 -67.66 24.89 26.41
N LEU A 41 -67.65 25.36 25.16
CA LEU A 41 -68.48 26.48 24.72
C LEU A 41 -69.78 25.96 24.12
N ARG A 42 -70.91 26.29 24.75
CA ARG A 42 -72.24 25.97 24.20
C ARG A 42 -72.57 26.88 23.02
N LEU A 43 -73.12 26.28 21.96
CA LEU A 43 -73.72 27.01 20.86
C LEU A 43 -75.13 27.41 21.30
N HIS A 44 -75.43 28.70 21.30
CA HIS A 44 -76.78 29.21 21.57
C HIS A 44 -77.42 29.66 20.27
N GLU A 45 -78.35 28.87 19.74
CA GLU A 45 -79.21 29.29 18.62
C GLU A 45 -80.39 30.12 19.12
N SER A 46 -80.94 30.99 18.27
CA SER A 46 -82.06 31.88 18.60
C SER A 46 -83.39 31.17 18.88
N THR A 47 -83.46 29.84 18.74
CA THR A 47 -84.65 29.01 18.94
C THR A 47 -84.40 27.90 19.96
N GLY A 48 -84.16 28.27 21.22
CA GLY A 48 -84.20 27.33 22.36
C GLY A 48 -82.99 26.41 22.52
N ASP A 49 -82.86 25.86 23.72
CA ASP A 49 -81.67 25.20 24.31
C ASP A 49 -81.07 24.08 23.43
N SER A 50 -80.12 24.42 22.56
CA SER A 50 -79.29 23.45 21.84
C SER A 50 -78.22 22.88 22.77
N GLN A 51 -78.20 21.55 22.96
CA GLN A 51 -77.11 20.87 23.67
C GLN A 51 -75.79 20.79 22.86
N GLN A 52 -75.71 21.46 21.71
CA GLN A 52 -74.54 21.43 20.84
C GLN A 52 -73.44 22.38 21.33
N THR A 53 -72.19 21.98 21.14
CA THR A 53 -71.01 22.78 21.47
C THR A 53 -70.27 23.17 20.20
N TRP A 54 -69.38 24.15 20.30
CA TRP A 54 -68.53 24.57 19.18
C TRP A 54 -67.55 23.49 18.70
N ALA A 55 -67.44 22.35 19.39
CA ALA A 55 -66.66 21.19 18.94
C ALA A 55 -67.11 20.67 17.56
N ALA A 56 -68.39 20.83 17.21
CA ALA A 56 -68.92 20.40 15.90
C ALA A 56 -68.16 21.00 14.70
N LEU A 57 -67.58 22.20 14.86
CA LEU A 57 -66.75 22.84 13.83
C LEU A 57 -65.46 22.05 13.54
N PHE A 58 -64.86 21.46 14.57
CA PHE A 58 -63.62 20.69 14.45
C PHE A 58 -63.88 19.24 14.04
N ASP A 59 -65.05 18.71 14.42
CA ASP A 59 -65.43 17.32 14.16
C ASP A 59 -65.92 17.08 12.72
N SER A 60 -66.30 18.13 12.01
CA SER A 60 -66.90 18.06 10.67
C SER A 60 -65.93 18.36 9.52
N ASP A 61 -64.73 18.85 9.81
CA ASP A 61 -63.74 19.22 8.81
C ASP A 61 -62.53 18.27 8.82
N GLU A 62 -62.14 17.80 7.63
CA GLU A 62 -61.03 16.84 7.46
C GLU A 62 -59.72 17.36 8.06
N LEU A 63 -59.34 18.60 7.74
CA LEU A 63 -58.07 19.17 8.19
C LEU A 63 -58.03 19.28 9.71
N MET A 64 -59.15 19.66 10.34
CA MET A 64 -59.25 19.76 11.78
C MET A 64 -59.09 18.40 12.46
N VAL A 65 -59.77 17.36 11.96
CA VAL A 65 -59.64 16.00 12.52
C VAL A 65 -58.23 15.43 12.30
N LEU A 66 -57.61 15.64 11.13
CA LEU A 66 -56.22 15.22 10.89
C LEU A 66 -55.24 15.96 11.81
N ALA A 67 -55.46 17.25 12.05
CA ALA A 67 -54.62 18.07 12.93
C ALA A 67 -54.74 17.67 14.39
N THR A 68 -55.92 17.27 14.87
CA THR A 68 -56.09 16.78 16.24
C THR A 68 -55.41 15.42 16.46
N ILE A 69 -55.42 14.54 15.46
CA ILE A 69 -54.66 13.28 15.47
C ILE A 69 -53.17 13.57 15.57
N VAL A 70 -52.61 14.38 14.67
CA VAL A 70 -51.18 14.74 14.67
C VAL A 70 -50.77 15.45 15.97
N GLY A 71 -51.66 16.30 16.50
CA GLY A 71 -51.47 17.03 17.76
C GLY A 71 -51.58 16.19 19.03
N TYR A 72 -52.06 14.94 18.94
CA TYR A 72 -52.28 14.09 20.11
C TYR A 72 -50.97 13.72 20.80
N ASP A 73 -50.86 14.07 22.09
CA ASP A 73 -49.69 13.79 22.92
C ASP A 73 -49.92 12.56 23.78
N ALA A 74 -49.45 11.40 23.29
CA ALA A 74 -49.47 10.14 24.03
C ALA A 74 -48.30 10.00 25.04
N SER A 75 -47.36 10.95 25.05
CA SER A 75 -46.14 10.90 25.87
C SER A 75 -46.42 10.82 27.38
N PRO A 76 -47.40 11.54 27.95
CA PRO A 76 -47.71 11.43 29.38
C PRO A 76 -48.15 10.02 29.78
N ILE A 77 -49.02 9.38 28.98
CA ILE A 77 -49.51 8.02 29.24
C ILE A 77 -48.40 7.00 28.99
N ARG A 78 -47.60 7.19 27.93
CA ARG A 78 -46.43 6.37 27.60
C ARG A 78 -45.39 6.40 28.71
N ASN A 79 -44.99 7.58 29.17
CA ASN A 79 -43.96 7.77 30.19
C ASN A 79 -44.43 7.27 31.56
N TRP A 80 -45.65 7.63 31.97
CA TRP A 80 -46.26 7.13 33.21
C TRP A 80 -46.24 5.60 33.29
N LEU A 81 -46.46 4.93 32.16
CA LEU A 81 -46.48 3.47 32.11
C LEU A 81 -45.09 2.83 31.96
N LEU A 82 -44.13 3.52 31.34
CA LEU A 82 -42.75 3.02 31.20
C LEU A 82 -41.95 3.13 32.49
N GLU A 83 -42.27 4.07 33.38
CA GLU A 83 -41.53 4.29 34.63
C GLU A 83 -41.71 3.14 35.64
N ASP A 84 -42.89 2.51 35.73
CA ASP A 84 -43.12 1.41 36.68
C ASP A 84 -44.25 0.42 36.26
N PHE A 85 -44.19 -0.10 35.02
CA PHE A 85 -45.21 -0.99 34.45
C PHE A 85 -45.57 -2.19 35.37
N ASP A 86 -44.58 -2.74 36.06
CA ASP A 86 -44.72 -3.95 36.87
C ASP A 86 -45.33 -3.70 38.26
N ALA A 87 -45.32 -2.46 38.76
CA ALA A 87 -45.99 -2.10 40.01
C ALA A 87 -47.45 -1.65 39.83
N VAL A 88 -47.86 -1.28 38.61
CA VAL A 88 -49.22 -0.78 38.35
C VAL A 88 -50.27 -1.91 38.46
N PRO A 89 -51.37 -1.72 39.23
CA PRO A 89 -52.46 -2.67 39.30
C PRO A 89 -53.09 -2.95 37.93
N GLU A 90 -53.47 -4.22 37.67
CA GLU A 90 -54.01 -4.65 36.37
C GLU A 90 -55.26 -3.86 35.94
N ASP A 91 -56.11 -3.43 36.88
CA ASP A 91 -57.28 -2.61 36.59
C ASP A 91 -56.93 -1.23 36.03
N ARG A 92 -55.84 -0.61 36.52
CA ARG A 92 -55.38 0.69 36.00
C ARG A 92 -54.78 0.55 34.61
N LEU A 93 -54.09 -0.57 34.35
CA LEU A 93 -53.60 -0.91 33.01
C LEU A 93 -54.76 -1.11 32.03
N ALA A 94 -55.81 -1.83 32.43
CA ALA A 94 -57.01 -2.01 31.62
C ALA A 94 -57.71 -0.67 31.32
N LYS A 95 -57.82 0.24 32.31
CA LYS A 95 -58.34 1.60 32.11
C LYS A 95 -57.48 2.44 31.16
N ALA A 96 -56.16 2.30 31.20
CA ALA A 96 -55.25 2.99 30.29
C ALA A 96 -55.44 2.51 28.83
N VAL A 97 -55.58 1.19 28.62
CA VAL A 97 -55.91 0.61 27.31
C VAL A 97 -57.26 1.12 26.81
N LEU A 98 -58.29 1.18 27.68
CA LEU A 98 -59.58 1.76 27.31
C LEU A 98 -59.47 3.23 26.93
N LYS A 99 -58.67 4.01 27.66
CA LYS A 99 -58.50 5.43 27.35
C LYS A 99 -57.90 5.63 25.96
N LEU A 100 -56.89 4.85 25.60
CA LEU A 100 -56.30 4.89 24.25
C LEU A 100 -57.29 4.40 23.18
N SER A 101 -58.05 3.34 23.46
CA SER A 101 -59.06 2.85 22.51
C SER A 101 -60.19 3.85 22.30
N SER A 102 -60.61 4.57 23.34
CA SER A 102 -61.60 5.64 23.23
C SER A 102 -61.13 6.81 22.36
N ALA A 103 -59.83 7.14 22.39
CA ALA A 103 -59.26 8.15 21.52
C ALA A 103 -59.27 7.70 20.05
N LEU A 104 -58.82 6.46 19.78
CA LEU A 104 -58.85 5.86 18.44
C LEU A 104 -60.28 5.72 17.90
N ASP A 105 -61.23 5.30 18.73
CA ASP A 105 -62.65 5.18 18.37
C ASP A 105 -63.27 6.54 18.05
N GLY A 106 -62.95 7.56 18.87
CA GLY A 106 -63.37 8.93 18.63
C GLY A 106 -62.90 9.44 17.26
N TRP A 107 -61.63 9.23 16.91
CA TRP A 107 -61.10 9.59 15.60
C TRP A 107 -61.74 8.78 14.48
N TYR A 108 -61.83 7.45 14.65
CA TYR A 108 -62.43 6.56 13.67
C TYR A 108 -63.85 7.01 13.29
N ARG A 109 -64.70 7.31 14.27
CA ARG A 109 -66.07 7.79 14.03
C ARG A 109 -66.10 9.13 13.32
N LYS A 110 -65.30 10.10 13.75
CA LYS A 110 -65.23 11.42 13.11
C LYS A 110 -64.81 11.28 11.64
N LEU A 111 -63.79 10.47 11.36
CA LEU A 111 -63.31 10.25 10.00
C LEU A 111 -64.32 9.52 9.10
N GLN A 112 -65.16 8.62 9.66
CA GLN A 112 -66.22 7.94 8.89
C GLN A 112 -67.37 8.89 8.48
N LEU A 113 -67.54 10.01 9.17
CA LEU A 113 -68.56 11.01 8.85
C LEU A 113 -68.11 12.00 7.76
N ILE A 114 -66.82 12.01 7.42
CA ILE A 114 -66.22 12.95 6.48
C ILE A 114 -65.94 12.23 5.15
N ASP A 115 -66.60 12.66 4.07
CA ASP A 115 -66.36 12.13 2.72
C ASP A 115 -65.16 12.85 2.06
N ALA A 116 -63.95 12.51 2.50
CA ALA A 116 -62.70 13.03 1.95
C ALA A 116 -61.64 11.92 1.84
N ASP A 117 -60.72 12.06 0.87
CA ASP A 117 -59.72 11.02 0.57
C ASP A 117 -58.72 10.80 1.72
N GLY A 118 -58.28 11.88 2.39
CA GLY A 118 -57.39 11.78 3.55
C GLY A 118 -58.09 11.18 4.77
N ALA A 119 -59.36 11.56 5.01
CA ALA A 119 -60.19 10.98 6.06
C ALA A 119 -60.37 9.46 5.86
N ARG A 120 -60.70 9.03 4.63
CA ARG A 120 -60.83 7.61 4.26
C ARG A 120 -59.54 6.83 4.44
N ALA A 121 -58.39 7.43 4.08
CA ALA A 121 -57.09 6.78 4.25
C ALA A 121 -56.74 6.52 5.72
N VAL A 122 -56.88 7.52 6.59
CA VAL A 122 -56.57 7.39 8.02
C VAL A 122 -57.59 6.49 8.72
N ALA A 123 -58.88 6.60 8.38
CA ALA A 123 -59.90 5.69 8.88
C ALA A 123 -59.60 4.23 8.49
N GLY A 124 -59.12 3.99 7.27
CA GLY A 124 -58.68 2.68 6.79
C GLY A 124 -57.50 2.11 7.58
N THR A 125 -56.53 2.94 7.96
CA THR A 125 -55.42 2.52 8.84
C THR A 125 -55.92 2.06 10.21
N ILE A 126 -56.84 2.81 10.81
CA ILE A 126 -57.43 2.46 12.12
C ILE A 126 -58.31 1.21 11.98
N ALA A 127 -59.17 1.11 10.95
CA ALA A 127 -60.01 -0.05 10.69
C ALA A 127 -59.19 -1.33 10.55
N LEU A 128 -58.10 -1.28 9.76
CA LEU A 128 -57.21 -2.42 9.56
C LEU A 128 -56.54 -2.87 10.86
N ALA A 129 -56.20 -1.95 11.76
CA ALA A 129 -55.65 -2.27 13.08
C ALA A 129 -56.71 -2.90 13.99
N ILE A 130 -57.94 -2.39 13.97
CA ILE A 130 -59.09 -2.96 14.69
C ILE A 130 -59.33 -4.39 14.25
N GLU A 131 -59.45 -4.64 12.95
CA GLU A 131 -59.71 -5.97 12.38
C GLU A 131 -58.57 -6.98 12.65
N ARG A 132 -57.31 -6.54 12.58
CA ARG A 132 -56.16 -7.44 12.69
C ARG A 132 -55.81 -7.84 14.12
N GLN A 133 -56.03 -6.95 15.08
CA GLN A 133 -55.54 -7.15 16.45
C GLN A 133 -56.37 -6.46 17.54
N LEU A 134 -56.75 -5.19 17.38
CA LEU A 134 -57.30 -4.44 18.51
C LEU A 134 -58.68 -4.94 18.95
N ALA A 135 -59.52 -5.46 18.05
CA ALA A 135 -60.81 -6.05 18.41
C ALA A 135 -60.64 -7.29 19.32
N ASP A 136 -59.65 -8.15 19.03
CA ASP A 136 -59.30 -9.30 19.89
C ASP A 136 -58.77 -8.86 21.25
N ASP A 137 -58.00 -7.76 21.30
CA ASP A 137 -57.49 -7.19 22.55
C ASP A 137 -58.63 -6.62 23.41
N MET A 138 -59.59 -5.94 22.78
CA MET A 138 -60.76 -5.38 23.47
C MET A 138 -61.70 -6.46 23.98
N GLN A 139 -62.07 -7.47 23.17
CA GLN A 139 -62.92 -8.58 23.62
C GLN A 139 -62.31 -9.33 24.82
N TRP A 140 -60.99 -9.57 24.79
CA TRP A 140 -60.29 -10.19 25.91
C TRP A 140 -60.36 -9.31 27.17
N LEU A 141 -60.21 -8.00 27.02
CA LEU A 141 -60.29 -7.05 28.13
C LEU A 141 -61.69 -7.04 28.75
N GLY A 142 -62.76 -7.06 27.95
CA GLY A 142 -64.14 -7.16 28.42
C GLY A 142 -64.45 -8.47 29.16
N ALA A 143 -63.87 -9.59 28.71
CA ALA A 143 -64.04 -10.89 29.36
C ALA A 143 -63.31 -11.02 30.72
N ASN A 144 -62.25 -10.23 30.97
CA ASN A 144 -61.40 -10.37 32.16
C ASN A 144 -61.61 -9.30 33.23
N PHE A 145 -62.13 -8.11 32.88
CA PHE A 145 -62.21 -6.95 33.78
C PHE A 145 -63.64 -6.44 34.07
N ALA A 146 -64.67 -7.14 33.56
CA ALA A 146 -66.12 -6.94 33.75
C ALA A 146 -66.70 -5.54 33.34
N PRO A 147 -67.88 -5.49 32.67
CA PRO A 147 -68.49 -4.21 32.23
C PRO A 147 -69.00 -3.30 33.36
N ASP A 148 -69.39 -3.87 34.51
CA ASP A 148 -70.14 -3.14 35.55
C ASP A 148 -69.30 -2.17 36.39
N GLY A 149 -67.97 -2.37 36.46
CA GLY A 149 -67.06 -1.49 37.21
C GLY A 149 -66.62 -0.22 36.47
N TRP A 150 -67.06 -0.05 35.22
CA TRP A 150 -66.60 0.99 34.29
C TRP A 150 -67.70 2.04 34.03
N GLN A 151 -68.78 1.99 34.81
CA GLN A 151 -69.85 2.98 34.80
C GLN A 151 -69.36 4.30 35.42
N GLY A 152 -69.22 5.33 34.60
CA GLY A 152 -68.84 6.69 35.03
C GLY A 152 -67.83 7.39 34.14
N ASP A 153 -67.05 6.65 33.34
CA ASP A 153 -66.08 7.24 32.42
C ASP A 153 -66.76 7.68 31.11
N ILE A 154 -66.45 8.90 30.67
CA ILE A 154 -66.93 9.46 29.39
C ILE A 154 -66.29 8.59 28.28
N HIS A 155 -67.09 7.70 27.69
CA HIS A 155 -66.73 6.57 26.80
C HIS A 155 -66.30 5.28 27.50
N GLY A 156 -67.16 4.76 28.39
CA GLY A 156 -67.07 3.38 28.87
C GLY A 156 -67.06 2.33 27.73
N TYR A 157 -66.52 1.14 28.03
CA TYR A 157 -66.30 0.03 27.09
C TYR A 157 -67.49 -0.25 26.15
N GLY A 158 -68.72 -0.22 26.63
CA GLY A 158 -69.93 -0.46 25.82
C GLY A 158 -70.33 0.68 24.86
N LYS A 159 -69.62 1.80 24.85
CA LYS A 159 -69.88 2.96 23.97
C LYS A 159 -68.97 3.01 22.75
N LEU A 160 -68.04 2.06 22.58
CA LEU A 160 -67.17 1.95 21.41
C LEU A 160 -67.93 1.49 20.17
N ASP A 161 -67.41 1.77 18.97
CA ASP A 161 -68.07 1.39 17.72
C ASP A 161 -68.23 -0.15 17.62
N PRO A 162 -69.33 -0.68 17.05
CA PRO A 162 -69.50 -2.11 16.86
C PRO A 162 -68.32 -2.80 16.17
N ALA A 163 -67.55 -2.09 15.34
CA ALA A 163 -66.32 -2.59 14.71
C ALA A 163 -65.30 -3.17 15.72
N TRP A 164 -65.23 -2.63 16.94
CA TRP A 164 -64.33 -3.10 17.99
C TRP A 164 -64.73 -4.46 18.59
N PHE A 165 -65.95 -4.93 18.31
CA PHE A 165 -66.51 -6.16 18.87
C PHE A 165 -66.80 -7.24 17.82
N VAL A 166 -66.43 -7.01 16.56
CA VAL A 166 -66.52 -8.03 15.50
C VAL A 166 -65.49 -9.12 15.75
N ARG A 167 -65.86 -10.40 15.62
CA ARG A 167 -64.93 -11.54 15.76
C ARG A 167 -64.04 -11.64 14.50
N PRO A 168 -62.71 -11.48 14.60
CA PRO A 168 -61.85 -11.84 13.49
C PRO A 168 -61.83 -13.37 13.31
N SER A 169 -61.71 -13.81 12.05
CA SER A 169 -61.78 -15.22 11.64
C SER A 169 -60.62 -16.09 12.14
N THR A 170 -59.65 -15.52 12.86
CA THR A 170 -58.49 -16.21 13.40
C THR A 170 -58.39 -15.98 14.90
N LEU A 171 -59.04 -16.83 15.71
CA LEU A 171 -58.79 -16.90 17.15
C LEU A 171 -57.31 -17.19 17.39
N ARG A 172 -56.51 -16.16 17.68
CA ARG A 172 -55.14 -16.36 18.17
C ARG A 172 -55.22 -16.94 19.57
N ARG A 173 -54.80 -18.21 19.72
CA ARG A 173 -54.65 -18.86 21.03
C ARG A 173 -53.65 -18.06 21.87
N ARG A 174 -54.14 -17.33 22.88
CA ARG A 174 -53.33 -16.64 23.91
C ARG A 174 -52.91 -17.60 25.04
N GLU A 175 -52.70 -18.89 24.72
CA GLU A 175 -52.37 -19.89 25.73
C GLU A 175 -50.98 -19.62 26.32
N GLY A 176 -50.92 -19.45 27.65
CA GLY A 176 -49.68 -19.33 28.42
C GLY A 176 -49.20 -17.92 28.76
N ARG A 177 -49.91 -16.84 28.39
CA ARG A 177 -49.55 -15.46 28.80
C ARG A 177 -50.23 -15.06 30.11
N THR A 178 -49.51 -14.31 30.94
CA THR A 178 -50.11 -13.65 32.11
C THR A 178 -51.06 -12.53 31.69
N LYS A 179 -52.01 -12.16 32.57
CA LYS A 179 -52.94 -11.04 32.32
C LYS A 179 -52.17 -9.74 32.02
N ARG A 180 -51.14 -9.46 32.82
CA ARG A 180 -50.26 -8.29 32.66
C ARG A 180 -49.51 -8.25 31.31
N GLU A 181 -48.94 -9.36 30.86
CA GLU A 181 -48.27 -9.41 29.53
C GLU A 181 -49.25 -9.17 28.39
N THR A 182 -50.48 -9.62 28.54
CA THR A 182 -51.54 -9.40 27.55
C THR A 182 -51.95 -7.93 27.51
N LEU A 183 -52.10 -7.28 28.68
CA LEU A 183 -52.33 -5.83 28.78
C LEU A 183 -51.17 -5.01 28.22
N ARG A 184 -49.92 -5.45 28.45
CA ARG A 184 -48.72 -4.83 27.88
C ARG A 184 -48.77 -4.87 26.35
N GLY A 185 -49.08 -6.03 25.78
CA GLY A 185 -49.23 -6.21 24.34
C GLY A 185 -50.32 -5.31 23.75
N ALA A 186 -51.51 -5.29 24.37
CA ALA A 186 -52.62 -4.44 23.94
C ALA A 186 -52.27 -2.94 24.02
N PHE A 187 -51.59 -2.52 25.08
CA PHE A 187 -51.15 -1.13 25.27
C PHE A 187 -50.18 -0.68 24.17
N PHE A 188 -49.13 -1.45 23.90
CA PHE A 188 -48.18 -1.10 22.84
C PHE A 188 -48.81 -1.18 21.45
N ALA A 189 -49.76 -2.09 21.21
CA ALA A 189 -50.51 -2.15 19.97
C ALA A 189 -51.39 -0.90 19.75
N MET A 190 -52.01 -0.39 20.81
CA MET A 190 -52.76 0.88 20.77
C MET A 190 -51.82 2.06 20.47
N LEU A 191 -50.67 2.14 21.14
CA LEU A 191 -49.69 3.21 20.88
C LEU A 191 -49.10 3.16 19.46
N ASP A 192 -48.74 1.97 18.97
CA ASP A 192 -48.26 1.78 17.59
C ASP A 192 -49.34 2.15 16.57
N THR A 193 -50.61 1.85 16.85
CA THR A 193 -51.73 2.26 15.99
C THR A 193 -51.91 3.78 16.00
N ILE A 194 -51.78 4.43 17.16
CA ILE A 194 -51.83 5.90 17.28
C ILE A 194 -50.66 6.53 16.49
N ASP A 195 -49.44 6.01 16.64
CA ASP A 195 -48.28 6.54 15.92
C ASP A 195 -48.44 6.38 14.40
N ARG A 196 -48.94 5.23 13.92
CA ARG A 196 -49.26 5.04 12.49
C ARG A 196 -50.39 5.95 11.99
N ALA A 197 -51.43 6.17 12.79
CA ALA A 197 -52.50 7.09 12.45
C ALA A 197 -51.98 8.54 12.35
N LYS A 198 -51.05 8.92 13.23
CA LYS A 198 -50.37 10.22 13.19
C LYS A 198 -49.52 10.38 11.93
N GLU A 199 -48.73 9.38 11.57
CA GLU A 199 -47.92 9.38 10.35
C GLU A 199 -48.81 9.52 9.10
N ALA A 200 -49.87 8.71 9.01
CA ALA A 200 -50.82 8.76 7.90
C ALA A 200 -51.55 10.12 7.82
N ALA A 201 -51.96 10.68 8.96
CA ALA A 201 -52.58 12.01 9.02
C ALA A 201 -51.61 13.11 8.61
N GLN A 202 -50.35 13.03 9.03
CA GLN A 202 -49.31 14.01 8.69
C GLN A 202 -48.96 13.98 7.20
N GLU A 203 -48.93 12.80 6.57
CA GLU A 203 -48.71 12.65 5.13
C GLU A 203 -49.84 13.31 4.30
N ARG A 204 -51.09 13.24 4.76
CA ARG A 204 -52.27 13.73 4.03
C ARG A 204 -52.68 15.17 4.36
N MET A 205 -52.14 15.74 5.43
CA MET A 205 -52.47 17.10 5.88
C MET A 205 -52.18 18.20 4.84
N PRO A 206 -51.06 18.18 4.08
CA PRO A 206 -50.81 19.20 3.06
C PRO A 206 -51.85 19.19 1.93
N ASP A 207 -52.29 18.00 1.51
CA ASP A 207 -53.30 17.83 0.46
C ASP A 207 -54.68 18.26 0.96
N SER A 208 -55.03 17.88 2.21
CA SER A 208 -56.26 18.33 2.85
C SER A 208 -56.29 19.85 2.97
N LEU A 209 -55.22 20.48 3.47
CA LEU A 209 -55.10 21.93 3.61
C LEU A 209 -55.22 22.70 2.27
N ALA A 210 -54.80 22.09 1.16
CA ALA A 210 -54.93 22.65 -0.18
C ALA A 210 -56.33 22.44 -0.78
N SER A 211 -57.18 21.62 -0.15
CA SER A 211 -58.52 21.35 -0.60
C SER A 211 -59.39 22.61 -0.52
N ARG A 212 -60.41 22.68 -1.39
CA ARG A 212 -61.37 23.79 -1.44
C ARG A 212 -62.74 23.38 -0.88
N THR A 213 -62.76 22.32 -0.09
CA THR A 213 -63.97 21.66 0.40
C THR A 213 -64.20 21.86 1.90
N HIS A 214 -63.33 22.65 2.56
CA HIS A 214 -63.46 22.99 3.97
C HIS A 214 -64.70 23.84 4.25
N ASP A 215 -65.25 23.66 5.46
CA ASP A 215 -66.23 24.61 6.01
C ASP A 215 -65.60 26.02 6.10
N PRO A 216 -66.32 27.10 5.73
CA PRO A 216 -65.77 28.45 5.74
C PRO A 216 -65.20 28.90 7.10
N ALA A 217 -65.79 28.47 8.22
CA ALA A 217 -65.28 28.81 9.55
C ALA A 217 -64.02 28.00 9.89
N ALA A 218 -63.95 26.73 9.48
CA ALA A 218 -62.74 25.91 9.61
C ALA A 218 -61.59 26.48 8.75
N GLY A 219 -61.88 26.88 7.51
CA GLY A 219 -60.92 27.53 6.62
C GLY A 219 -60.39 28.86 7.16
N LEU A 220 -61.26 29.70 7.74
CA LEU A 220 -60.84 30.95 8.39
C LEU A 220 -59.91 30.68 9.59
N TYR A 221 -60.24 29.67 10.40
CA TYR A 221 -59.41 29.29 11.54
C TYR A 221 -58.05 28.74 11.10
N ALA A 222 -58.02 27.89 10.06
CA ALA A 222 -56.78 27.40 9.46
C ALA A 222 -55.90 28.55 8.94
N ALA A 223 -56.49 29.55 8.27
CA ALA A 223 -55.79 30.74 7.81
C ALA A 223 -55.18 31.56 8.97
N PHE A 224 -55.93 31.71 10.08
CA PHE A 224 -55.40 32.34 11.30
C PHE A 224 -54.18 31.58 11.83
N LEU A 225 -54.25 30.25 11.91
CA LEU A 225 -53.13 29.43 12.39
C LEU A 225 -51.90 29.52 11.47
N GLN A 226 -52.09 29.58 10.15
CA GLN A 226 -50.98 29.81 9.21
C GLN A 226 -50.31 31.17 9.39
N LEU A 227 -51.10 32.24 9.59
CA LEU A 227 -50.54 33.57 9.89
C LEU A 227 -49.79 33.59 11.23
N PHE A 228 -50.33 32.89 12.23
CA PHE A 228 -49.70 32.75 13.54
C PHE A 228 -48.35 32.04 13.45
N GLN A 229 -48.21 31.02 12.60
CA GLN A 229 -46.91 30.35 12.36
C GLN A 229 -45.83 31.31 11.85
N GLY A 230 -46.19 32.32 11.04
CA GLY A 230 -45.24 33.35 10.61
C GLY A 230 -44.69 34.18 11.78
N VAL A 231 -45.55 34.52 12.74
CA VAL A 231 -45.15 35.20 13.98
C VAL A 231 -44.28 34.28 14.84
N GLN A 232 -44.68 33.01 14.97
CA GLN A 232 -43.92 32.00 15.70
C GLN A 232 -42.49 31.83 15.16
N GLN A 233 -42.32 31.77 13.83
CA GLN A 233 -41.01 31.73 13.18
C GLN A 233 -40.16 32.96 13.50
N HIS A 234 -40.76 34.16 13.51
CA HIS A 234 -40.04 35.38 13.85
C HIS A 234 -39.54 35.38 15.30
N VAL A 235 -40.38 34.93 16.24
CA VAL A 235 -40.02 34.82 17.66
C VAL A 235 -38.96 33.74 17.86
N ASN A 236 -39.07 32.60 17.19
CA ASN A 236 -38.08 31.51 17.27
C ASN A 236 -36.71 31.89 16.67
N GLY A 237 -36.63 32.95 15.85
CA GLY A 237 -35.35 33.54 15.43
C GLY A 237 -34.60 34.32 16.51
N PHE A 238 -35.16 34.47 17.72
CA PHE A 238 -34.56 35.22 18.83
C PHE A 238 -33.16 34.71 19.21
N THR A 239 -32.97 33.39 19.29
CA THR A 239 -31.69 32.77 19.71
C THR A 239 -30.54 33.13 18.78
N ALA A 240 -30.76 33.05 17.46
CA ALA A 240 -29.76 33.42 16.46
C ALA A 240 -29.42 34.92 16.50
N LYS A 241 -30.43 35.77 16.67
CA LYS A 241 -30.26 37.23 16.81
C LYS A 241 -29.48 37.56 18.09
N HIS A 242 -29.86 36.98 19.22
CA HIS A 242 -29.20 37.18 20.50
C HIS A 242 -27.74 36.71 20.47
N THR A 243 -27.47 35.54 19.87
CA THR A 243 -26.11 35.03 19.68
C THR A 243 -25.27 35.98 18.83
N SER A 244 -25.83 36.45 17.71
CA SER A 244 -25.15 37.42 16.83
C SER A 244 -24.86 38.73 17.56
N PHE A 245 -25.83 39.24 18.32
CA PHE A 245 -25.68 40.45 19.13
C PHE A 245 -24.58 40.29 20.20
N TYR A 246 -24.60 39.19 20.94
CA TYR A 246 -23.61 38.95 21.97
C TYR A 246 -22.19 38.87 21.42
N TYR A 247 -21.97 38.14 20.32
CA TYR A 247 -20.62 38.01 19.75
C TYR A 247 -20.16 39.25 18.97
N ASN A 248 -21.04 39.87 18.17
CA ASN A 248 -20.66 40.97 17.29
C ASN A 248 -20.73 42.34 17.97
N ASP A 249 -21.72 42.59 18.82
CA ASP A 249 -21.98 43.92 19.41
C ASP A 249 -21.43 44.03 20.83
N VAL A 250 -21.63 43.01 21.68
CA VAL A 250 -21.13 43.01 23.07
C VAL A 250 -19.65 42.66 23.14
N LEU A 251 -19.25 41.52 22.58
CA LEU A 251 -17.86 41.07 22.58
C LEU A 251 -17.01 41.67 21.45
N GLN A 252 -17.64 42.34 20.48
CA GLN A 252 -16.98 42.96 19.33
C GLN A 252 -16.03 42.02 18.58
N MET A 253 -16.39 40.74 18.52
CA MET A 253 -15.63 39.76 17.76
C MET A 253 -15.70 40.11 16.27
N LYS A 254 -14.52 40.23 15.66
CA LYS A 254 -14.42 40.48 14.22
C LYS A 254 -14.13 39.18 13.48
N PRO A 255 -14.80 38.90 12.36
CA PRO A 255 -14.43 37.81 11.48
C PRO A 255 -12.95 37.90 11.12
N ARG A 256 -12.22 36.78 11.15
CA ARG A 256 -10.84 36.75 10.69
C ARG A 256 -10.80 37.11 9.22
N ARG A 257 -9.81 37.92 8.83
CA ARG A 257 -9.56 38.24 7.42
C ARG A 257 -9.16 36.97 6.67
N ALA A 258 -9.52 36.91 5.39
CA ALA A 258 -9.02 35.88 4.49
C ALA A 258 -7.48 35.93 4.47
N GLN A 259 -6.85 34.75 4.54
CA GLN A 259 -5.40 34.62 4.36
C GLN A 259 -5.16 34.21 2.90
N PRO A 260 -4.22 34.87 2.20
CA PRO A 260 -3.91 34.51 0.82
C PRO A 260 -3.27 33.12 0.76
N ASP A 261 -3.63 32.35 -0.26
CA ASP A 261 -3.04 31.05 -0.53
C ASP A 261 -1.58 31.21 -1.00
N ARG A 262 -0.78 30.16 -0.78
CA ARG A 262 0.61 30.09 -1.24
C ARG A 262 0.80 28.86 -2.11
N VAL A 263 1.53 29.01 -3.20
CA VAL A 263 1.83 27.93 -4.15
C VAL A 263 3.31 27.93 -4.52
N HIS A 264 3.84 26.77 -4.90
CA HIS A 264 5.18 26.65 -5.46
C HIS A 264 5.10 26.62 -6.99
N LEU A 265 5.94 27.43 -7.65
CA LEU A 265 6.05 27.47 -9.10
C LEU A 265 7.42 26.91 -9.53
N VAL A 266 7.41 25.98 -10.49
CA VAL A 266 8.62 25.49 -11.14
C VAL A 266 8.80 26.27 -12.44
N CYS A 267 9.87 27.04 -12.54
CA CYS A 267 10.18 27.84 -13.71
C CYS A 267 11.28 27.15 -14.53
N GLU A 268 11.02 26.90 -15.80
CA GLU A 268 12.03 26.38 -16.72
C GLU A 268 12.37 27.44 -17.78
N PRO A 269 13.65 27.68 -18.08
CA PRO A 269 14.03 28.59 -19.16
C PRO A 269 13.72 27.97 -20.52
N VAL A 270 13.42 28.81 -21.50
CA VAL A 270 13.25 28.37 -22.90
C VAL A 270 14.57 27.78 -23.41
N PRO A 271 14.56 26.67 -24.18
CA PRO A 271 15.77 26.09 -24.74
C PRO A 271 16.62 27.12 -25.50
N GLY A 272 17.93 27.16 -25.22
CA GLY A 272 18.88 28.08 -25.86
C GLY A 272 19.23 29.33 -25.05
N VAL A 273 18.54 29.60 -23.94
CA VAL A 273 18.89 30.68 -23.00
C VAL A 273 19.93 30.17 -22.00
N THR A 274 21.18 30.61 -22.14
CA THR A 274 22.29 30.25 -21.23
C THR A 274 22.58 31.31 -20.16
N ALA A 275 22.11 32.54 -20.35
CA ALA A 275 22.16 33.58 -19.34
C ALA A 275 20.99 33.40 -18.35
N GLY A 276 21.26 33.43 -17.04
CA GLY A 276 20.23 33.27 -16.02
C GLY A 276 19.10 34.30 -16.17
N VAL A 277 17.85 33.85 -16.22
CA VAL A 277 16.68 34.71 -16.34
C VAL A 277 16.24 35.18 -14.96
N ARG A 278 16.24 36.48 -14.73
CA ARG A 278 15.86 37.07 -13.45
C ARG A 278 14.34 37.26 -13.38
N VAL A 279 13.73 36.73 -12.32
CA VAL A 279 12.34 36.93 -11.93
C VAL A 279 12.34 37.79 -10.67
N PRO A 280 12.06 39.11 -10.77
CA PRO A 280 12.03 39.99 -9.61
C PRO A 280 10.95 39.58 -8.59
N ALA A 281 11.15 39.93 -7.32
CA ALA A 281 10.07 39.93 -6.34
C ALA A 281 8.94 40.87 -6.81
N GLY A 282 7.69 40.47 -6.63
CA GLY A 282 6.52 41.21 -7.12
C GLY A 282 6.04 40.81 -8.52
N THR A 283 6.67 39.82 -9.15
CA THR A 283 6.23 39.33 -10.47
C THR A 283 4.87 38.62 -10.33
N VAL A 284 3.92 38.98 -11.21
CA VAL A 284 2.55 38.46 -11.20
C VAL A 284 2.42 37.22 -12.09
N PHE A 285 1.79 36.17 -11.55
CA PHE A 285 1.48 34.91 -12.23
C PHE A 285 -0.03 34.68 -12.23
N ALA A 286 -0.63 34.56 -13.42
CA ALA A 286 -2.07 34.31 -13.56
C ALA A 286 -2.41 32.83 -13.33
N ALA A 287 -3.43 32.55 -12.53
CA ALA A 287 -3.90 31.21 -12.17
C ALA A 287 -5.39 31.00 -12.53
N GLY A 288 -5.81 31.51 -13.69
CA GLY A 288 -7.18 31.36 -14.18
C GLY A 288 -8.16 32.33 -13.53
N LYS A 289 -9.42 31.89 -13.35
CA LYS A 289 -10.52 32.69 -12.79
C LYS A 289 -11.24 31.92 -11.69
N ASP A 290 -11.78 32.64 -10.70
CA ASP A 290 -12.64 32.08 -9.66
C ASP A 290 -14.07 31.80 -10.18
N ASP A 291 -14.91 31.19 -9.34
CA ASP A 291 -16.32 30.90 -9.64
C ASP A 291 -17.16 32.17 -9.92
N SER A 292 -16.65 33.34 -9.53
CA SER A 292 -17.22 34.66 -9.81
C SER A 292 -16.63 35.33 -11.06
N LEU A 293 -15.86 34.58 -11.87
CA LEU A 293 -15.18 35.02 -13.10
C LEU A 293 -14.11 36.12 -12.90
N ARG A 294 -13.59 36.29 -11.67
CA ARG A 294 -12.51 37.23 -11.36
C ARG A 294 -11.14 36.55 -11.53
N PRO A 295 -10.13 37.25 -12.06
CA PRO A 295 -8.81 36.67 -12.24
C PRO A 295 -8.16 36.33 -10.89
N VAL A 296 -7.52 35.17 -10.81
CA VAL A 296 -6.70 34.75 -9.67
C VAL A 296 -5.24 35.03 -10.01
N GLU A 297 -4.57 35.81 -9.17
CA GLU A 297 -3.19 36.23 -9.38
C GLU A 297 -2.33 35.85 -8.17
N PHE A 298 -1.18 35.24 -8.44
CA PHE A 298 -0.13 34.98 -7.46
C PHE A 298 1.05 35.91 -7.71
N ILE A 299 1.75 36.27 -6.64
CA ILE A 299 2.88 37.21 -6.71
C ILE A 299 4.13 36.53 -6.13
N SER A 300 5.27 36.66 -6.80
CA SER A 300 6.54 36.19 -6.24
C SER A 300 6.91 37.01 -5.00
N HIS A 301 7.20 36.31 -3.90
CA HIS A 301 7.67 36.96 -2.66
C HIS A 301 9.16 37.33 -2.72
N GLU A 302 9.95 36.53 -3.43
CA GLU A 302 11.40 36.65 -3.50
C GLU A 302 11.86 36.73 -4.95
N GLU A 303 13.06 37.26 -5.13
CA GLU A 303 13.74 37.25 -6.42
C GLU A 303 14.32 35.86 -6.72
N LEU A 304 14.12 35.37 -7.94
CA LEU A 304 14.63 34.09 -8.41
C LEU A 304 15.46 34.28 -9.68
N VAL A 305 16.63 33.64 -9.77
CA VAL A 305 17.40 33.54 -11.02
C VAL A 305 17.23 32.12 -11.56
N VAL A 306 16.51 32.01 -12.67
CA VAL A 306 16.25 30.73 -13.35
C VAL A 306 17.44 30.40 -14.26
N THR A 307 18.06 29.24 -14.05
CA THR A 307 19.20 28.73 -14.82
C THR A 307 18.84 27.42 -15.52
N ASP A 308 19.77 26.86 -16.29
CA ASP A 308 19.65 25.56 -16.94
C ASP A 308 19.99 24.36 -16.03
N VAL A 309 20.31 24.62 -14.75
CA VAL A 309 20.62 23.57 -13.76
C VAL A 309 19.35 22.84 -13.36
N LYS A 310 19.31 21.53 -13.62
CA LYS A 310 18.21 20.63 -13.22
C LYS A 310 18.73 19.51 -12.32
N VAL A 311 17.89 19.09 -11.37
CA VAL A 311 18.15 17.88 -10.59
C VAL A 311 18.03 16.68 -11.53
N ALA A 312 19.16 16.13 -11.96
CA ALA A 312 19.20 15.03 -12.92
C ALA A 312 18.73 13.69 -12.32
N ALA A 313 19.04 13.46 -11.04
CA ALA A 313 18.58 12.31 -10.29
C ALA A 313 18.68 12.59 -8.79
N LEU A 314 17.75 12.02 -8.02
CA LEU A 314 17.88 11.86 -6.59
C LEU A 314 18.15 10.38 -6.31
N SER A 315 18.95 10.08 -5.30
CA SER A 315 19.30 8.70 -4.92
C SER A 315 19.44 8.61 -3.41
N THR A 316 18.96 7.52 -2.83
CA THR A 316 19.07 7.23 -1.39
C THR A 316 19.90 5.98 -1.18
N LEU A 317 20.76 6.00 -0.16
CA LEU A 317 21.56 4.87 0.28
C LEU A 317 21.29 4.61 1.77
N ARG A 318 20.96 3.37 2.12
CA ARG A 318 20.75 2.96 3.52
C ARG A 318 21.54 1.72 3.85
N LEU A 319 22.21 1.77 5.01
CA LEU A 319 22.91 0.64 5.60
C LEU A 319 21.99 0.01 6.65
N GLU A 320 21.46 -1.19 6.37
CA GLU A 320 20.70 -1.97 7.36
C GLU A 320 21.69 -2.69 8.27
N ARG A 321 21.68 -2.32 9.54
CA ARG A 321 22.63 -2.82 10.55
C ARG A 321 21.92 -3.77 11.51
N ALA A 322 22.60 -4.86 11.86
CA ALA A 322 22.13 -5.80 12.88
C ALA A 322 23.33 -6.46 13.57
N PRO A 323 23.20 -6.84 14.85
CA PRO A 323 24.28 -7.49 15.56
C PRO A 323 24.66 -8.83 14.90
N LEU A 324 25.95 -9.02 14.68
CA LEU A 324 26.57 -10.30 14.36
C LEU A 324 27.22 -10.83 15.64
N VAL A 325 26.82 -12.02 16.06
CA VAL A 325 27.41 -12.71 17.22
C VAL A 325 28.51 -13.64 16.72
N LEU A 326 29.73 -13.45 17.22
CA LEU A 326 30.91 -14.26 16.90
C LEU A 326 31.56 -14.71 18.21
N GLY A 327 31.41 -15.99 18.55
CA GLY A 327 31.75 -16.47 19.90
C GLY A 327 30.95 -15.71 20.97
N ASP A 328 31.65 -15.11 21.93
CA ASP A 328 31.04 -14.27 22.99
C ASP A 328 30.94 -12.78 22.60
N ASP A 329 31.56 -12.37 21.48
CA ASP A 329 31.57 -10.99 21.03
C ASP A 329 30.33 -10.65 20.16
N ARG A 330 29.87 -9.40 20.26
CA ARG A 330 28.78 -8.85 19.41
C ARG A 330 29.30 -7.66 18.62
N PHE A 331 29.17 -7.74 17.30
CA PHE A 331 29.57 -6.69 16.37
C PHE A 331 28.35 -6.05 15.71
N ASP A 332 28.29 -4.72 15.70
CA ASP A 332 27.28 -4.01 14.92
C ASP A 332 27.70 -3.94 13.45
N CYS A 333 27.08 -4.78 12.62
CA CYS A 333 27.48 -4.97 11.23
C CYS A 333 26.38 -4.52 10.29
N VAL A 334 26.77 -3.93 9.17
CA VAL A 334 25.90 -3.83 8.00
C VAL A 334 25.60 -5.25 7.50
N LYS A 335 24.32 -5.60 7.44
CA LYS A 335 23.81 -6.85 6.87
C LYS A 335 23.39 -6.67 5.42
N ARG A 336 22.81 -5.52 5.09
CA ARG A 336 22.35 -5.18 3.74
C ARG A 336 22.57 -3.72 3.46
N VAL A 337 22.83 -3.41 2.20
CA VAL A 337 22.84 -2.04 1.69
C VAL A 337 21.68 -1.91 0.73
N LYS A 338 20.83 -0.92 0.96
CA LYS A 338 19.71 -0.56 0.09
C LYS A 338 20.06 0.68 -0.69
N ALA A 339 19.81 0.67 -1.98
CA ALA A 339 19.97 1.84 -2.84
C ALA A 339 18.70 2.02 -3.65
N ASP A 340 18.18 3.23 -3.67
CA ASP A 340 16.92 3.50 -4.34
C ASP A 340 16.94 4.85 -5.03
N LYS A 341 16.17 4.96 -6.11
CA LYS A 341 16.09 6.15 -6.96
C LYS A 341 14.63 6.57 -7.04
N PRO A 342 14.19 7.58 -6.28
CA PRO A 342 12.81 8.04 -6.34
C PRO A 342 12.48 8.46 -7.76
N ALA A 343 11.33 7.99 -8.25
CA ALA A 343 10.78 8.49 -9.50
C ALA A 343 10.50 9.98 -9.34
N THR A 344 11.02 10.79 -10.27
CA THR A 344 10.53 12.15 -10.45
C THR A 344 9.09 12.05 -10.92
N VAL A 345 8.15 12.50 -10.11
CA VAL A 345 6.73 12.50 -10.49
C VAL A 345 6.54 13.68 -11.44
N ASP A 346 6.14 13.40 -12.67
CA ASP A 346 5.65 14.45 -13.57
C ASP A 346 4.41 15.09 -12.94
N ALA A 347 4.20 16.39 -13.20
CA ALA A 347 3.18 17.24 -12.57
C ALA A 347 1.69 16.82 -12.81
N GLY A 348 1.43 15.60 -13.27
CA GLY A 348 0.11 15.04 -13.53
C GLY A 348 -0.52 14.37 -12.30
N GLY A 349 -0.95 15.18 -11.33
CA GLY A 349 -2.12 14.94 -10.46
C GLY A 349 -2.26 13.66 -9.62
N GLY A 350 -1.33 12.71 -9.68
CA GLY A 350 -1.34 11.52 -8.84
C GLY A 350 -0.95 11.85 -7.40
N ALA A 351 -1.45 11.07 -6.44
CA ALA A 351 -0.95 11.13 -5.07
C ALA A 351 0.59 10.94 -5.10
N LEU A 352 1.33 11.93 -4.61
CA LEU A 352 2.78 11.85 -4.56
C LEU A 352 3.16 10.65 -3.68
N PRO A 353 3.90 9.66 -4.20
CA PRO A 353 4.36 8.55 -3.39
C PRO A 353 5.21 9.12 -2.25
N TYR A 354 4.90 8.74 -1.02
CA TYR A 354 5.73 9.12 0.12
C TYR A 354 7.08 8.43 -0.04
N TRP A 355 8.16 9.21 0.00
CA TRP A 355 9.51 8.69 -0.12
C TRP A 355 10.27 8.86 1.19
N PRO A 356 10.78 7.79 1.81
CA PRO A 356 11.61 7.93 2.99
C PRO A 356 12.99 8.47 2.58
N ILE A 357 13.26 9.73 2.95
CA ILE A 357 14.47 10.49 2.59
C ILE A 357 15.77 9.73 2.91
N PHE A 358 15.76 8.87 3.93
CA PHE A 358 16.92 8.07 4.36
C PHE A 358 16.82 6.59 3.98
N GLY A 359 16.08 6.24 2.92
CA GLY A 359 15.95 4.86 2.42
C GLY A 359 15.21 3.93 3.38
N GLY A 360 14.35 4.49 4.24
CA GLY A 360 13.47 3.77 5.15
C GLY A 360 12.60 2.73 4.45
N GLY A 361 12.12 1.73 5.17
CA GLY A 361 11.01 0.93 4.65
C GLY A 361 9.84 1.87 4.46
N ALA A 362 9.24 1.87 3.29
CA ALA A 362 7.97 2.56 3.14
C ALA A 362 6.99 1.90 4.13
N GLY A 363 6.17 2.68 4.85
CA GLY A 363 5.10 2.15 5.72
C GLY A 363 4.16 1.17 4.99
N GLN A 364 3.10 0.71 5.64
CA GLN A 364 2.17 -0.27 5.07
C GLN A 364 1.74 0.12 3.64
N GLY A 365 2.23 -0.62 2.63
CA GLY A 365 1.74 -0.54 1.25
C GLY A 365 2.73 -0.15 0.15
N ALA A 366 3.93 0.36 0.44
CA ALA A 366 4.92 0.64 -0.61
C ALA A 366 6.07 -0.39 -0.67
N PRO A 367 6.61 -0.66 -1.88
CA PRO A 367 7.64 -1.67 -2.07
C PRO A 367 8.90 -1.34 -1.27
N ALA A 368 9.52 -2.36 -0.70
CA ALA A 368 10.80 -2.21 -0.01
C ALA A 368 11.88 -1.79 -1.01
N ALA A 369 12.76 -0.87 -0.58
CA ALA A 369 13.90 -0.43 -1.37
C ALA A 369 14.74 -1.64 -1.86
N PRO A 370 15.19 -1.64 -3.13
CA PRO A 370 15.98 -2.74 -3.66
C PRO A 370 17.38 -2.79 -3.04
N ASP A 371 17.97 -3.98 -3.10
CA ASP A 371 19.34 -4.21 -2.67
C ASP A 371 20.33 -3.47 -3.59
N ALA A 372 21.33 -2.83 -2.99
CA ALA A 372 22.34 -2.10 -3.72
C ALA A 372 23.32 -3.05 -4.43
N GLU A 373 23.54 -2.80 -5.72
CA GLU A 373 24.58 -3.47 -6.49
C GLU A 373 25.88 -2.67 -6.43
N PHE A 374 26.88 -3.19 -5.73
CA PHE A 374 28.22 -2.59 -5.67
C PHE A 374 29.31 -3.66 -5.53
N GLY A 375 30.55 -3.27 -5.78
CA GLY A 375 31.70 -4.17 -5.71
C GLY A 375 32.90 -3.63 -6.47
N LEU A 376 33.76 -4.53 -6.93
CA LEU A 376 34.97 -4.23 -7.70
C LEU A 376 34.86 -4.81 -9.12
N ALA A 377 35.46 -4.16 -10.11
CA ALA A 377 35.60 -4.69 -11.45
C ALA A 377 37.06 -4.58 -11.92
N ILE A 378 37.59 -5.67 -12.46
CA ILE A 378 39.00 -5.78 -12.87
C ILE A 378 39.05 -6.09 -14.36
N ALA A 379 39.59 -5.17 -15.16
CA ALA A 379 39.85 -5.38 -16.59
C ALA A 379 41.31 -5.82 -16.79
N SER A 380 41.56 -6.98 -17.40
CA SER A 380 42.94 -7.48 -17.57
C SER A 380 43.09 -8.43 -18.77
N PRO A 381 44.20 -8.34 -19.53
CA PRO A 381 44.52 -9.32 -20.57
C PRO A 381 44.69 -10.75 -20.05
N ALA A 382 45.05 -10.93 -18.77
CA ALA A 382 45.18 -12.24 -18.15
C ALA A 382 43.85 -13.03 -18.20
N LEU A 383 42.72 -12.33 -18.25
CA LEU A 383 41.38 -12.90 -18.25
C LEU A 383 40.90 -13.34 -19.64
N PHE A 384 41.65 -13.14 -20.73
CA PHE A 384 41.31 -13.77 -22.01
C PHE A 384 41.43 -15.28 -21.86
N LEU A 385 40.33 -16.01 -21.73
CA LEU A 385 40.33 -17.43 -21.39
C LEU A 385 39.31 -18.14 -22.25
N LYS A 386 39.74 -18.54 -23.44
CA LYS A 386 38.83 -18.97 -24.51
C LYS A 386 38.23 -20.35 -24.25
N GLU A 387 39.06 -21.30 -23.82
CA GLU A 387 38.67 -22.71 -23.74
C GLU A 387 39.51 -23.50 -22.73
N GLY A 388 39.19 -24.79 -22.59
CA GLY A 388 39.91 -25.73 -21.74
C GLY A 388 39.54 -25.61 -20.26
N HIS A 389 40.26 -26.34 -19.41
CA HIS A 389 40.16 -26.20 -17.95
C HIS A 389 40.93 -24.96 -17.53
N ARG A 390 40.23 -23.99 -16.92
CA ARG A 390 40.79 -22.68 -16.57
C ARG A 390 40.69 -22.49 -15.05
N ASP A 391 41.85 -22.44 -14.40
CA ASP A 391 41.97 -22.05 -12.99
C ASP A 391 42.37 -20.57 -12.94
N ILE A 392 41.52 -19.72 -12.37
CA ILE A 392 41.76 -18.28 -12.19
C ILE A 392 41.93 -18.03 -10.70
N ARG A 393 43.01 -17.37 -10.31
CA ARG A 393 43.24 -16.92 -8.95
C ARG A 393 43.42 -15.40 -8.96
N ILE A 394 42.54 -14.70 -8.25
CA ILE A 394 42.61 -13.26 -8.03
C ILE A 394 42.94 -13.05 -6.56
N THR A 395 44.08 -12.44 -6.27
CA THR A 395 44.49 -12.10 -4.92
C THR A 395 44.37 -10.60 -4.72
N LEU A 396 43.49 -10.20 -3.81
CA LEU A 396 43.33 -8.83 -3.33
C LEU A 396 44.23 -8.65 -2.11
N GLN A 397 45.40 -8.06 -2.31
CA GLN A 397 46.34 -7.75 -1.24
C GLN A 397 45.97 -6.40 -0.63
N MET A 398 45.75 -6.41 0.68
CA MET A 398 45.28 -5.25 1.42
C MET A 398 46.29 -4.90 2.51
N ARG A 399 46.41 -3.61 2.79
CA ARG A 399 47.22 -3.16 3.91
C ARG A 399 46.55 -3.61 5.21
N ASN A 400 47.26 -4.36 6.04
CA ASN A 400 46.82 -4.65 7.38
C ASN A 400 46.97 -3.39 8.25
N THR A 401 45.90 -2.63 8.44
CA THR A 401 45.87 -1.59 9.47
C THR A 401 45.68 -2.26 10.83
N ALA A 402 46.78 -2.66 11.45
CA ALA A 402 46.85 -3.52 12.64
C ALA A 402 46.13 -3.00 13.91
N ASP A 403 45.39 -1.89 13.85
CA ASP A 403 44.97 -1.13 15.03
C ASP A 403 43.45 -0.96 15.21
N ASN A 404 42.60 -1.74 14.53
CA ASN A 404 41.22 -1.29 14.34
C ASN A 404 40.11 -2.31 14.59
N GLY A 405 40.18 -3.11 15.67
CA GLY A 405 39.02 -3.68 16.41
C GLY A 405 37.81 -4.24 15.64
N GLY A 406 37.97 -4.59 14.35
CA GLY A 406 36.89 -4.85 13.41
C GLY A 406 36.85 -6.31 12.98
N LEU A 407 35.89 -6.66 12.13
CA LEU A 407 35.67 -8.05 11.71
C LEU A 407 36.90 -8.65 11.00
N TRP A 408 37.65 -7.85 10.24
CA TRP A 408 38.88 -8.31 9.60
C TRP A 408 39.93 -8.76 10.62
N ALA A 409 40.18 -7.94 11.65
CA ALA A 409 41.12 -8.27 12.72
C ALA A 409 40.67 -9.51 13.51
N ARG A 410 39.36 -9.67 13.75
CA ARG A 410 38.83 -10.86 14.46
C ARG A 410 38.88 -12.14 13.64
N MET A 411 38.67 -12.03 12.33
CA MET A 411 38.98 -13.12 11.40
C MET A 411 40.49 -13.42 11.39
N ALA A 412 41.32 -12.40 11.62
CA ALA A 412 42.76 -12.52 11.66
C ALA A 412 43.32 -13.17 12.93
N ASP A 413 42.68 -12.94 14.08
CA ASP A 413 43.12 -13.35 15.43
C ASP A 413 43.09 -14.86 15.71
N GLY A 414 42.71 -15.70 14.74
CA GLY A 414 43.01 -17.14 14.75
C GLY A 414 42.38 -17.97 15.88
N SER A 415 41.42 -17.43 16.64
CA SER A 415 40.70 -18.22 17.64
C SER A 415 39.82 -19.27 16.94
N SER A 416 40.00 -20.53 17.29
CA SER A 416 39.35 -21.68 16.64
C SER A 416 37.81 -21.63 16.72
N GLN A 417 37.26 -20.96 17.75
CA GLN A 417 35.80 -20.81 17.93
C GLN A 417 35.13 -19.91 16.89
N VAL A 418 35.82 -18.90 16.34
CA VAL A 418 35.25 -17.91 15.41
C VAL A 418 35.71 -18.14 13.97
N GLN A 419 36.90 -18.70 13.77
CA GLN A 419 37.51 -18.88 12.46
C GLN A 419 36.64 -19.72 11.50
N TRP A 420 35.99 -20.79 11.97
CA TRP A 420 35.12 -21.62 11.13
C TRP A 420 33.87 -20.87 10.64
N GLN A 421 33.37 -19.89 11.42
CA GLN A 421 32.21 -19.08 11.03
C GLN A 421 32.54 -18.19 9.85
N PHE A 422 33.75 -17.61 9.83
CA PHE A 422 34.26 -16.86 8.67
C PHE A 422 34.52 -17.75 7.47
N VAL A 423 35.15 -18.92 7.66
CA VAL A 423 35.41 -19.87 6.56
C VAL A 423 34.09 -20.30 5.88
N ARG A 424 33.00 -20.44 6.64
CA ARG A 424 31.68 -20.75 6.08
C ARG A 424 31.04 -19.55 5.36
N ALA A 425 31.29 -18.33 5.82
CA ALA A 425 30.68 -17.12 5.28
C ALA A 425 31.40 -16.57 4.03
N LEU A 426 32.74 -16.67 3.97
CA LEU A 426 33.58 -16.11 2.89
C LEU A 426 33.11 -16.50 1.48
N PRO A 427 32.79 -17.78 1.17
CA PRO A 427 32.34 -18.18 -0.17
C PRO A 427 31.03 -17.53 -0.62
N GLN A 428 30.24 -16.99 0.32
CA GLN A 428 28.94 -16.37 0.04
C GLN A 428 29.01 -14.85 -0.05
N LEU A 429 30.19 -14.24 0.14
CA LEU A 429 30.30 -12.78 0.18
C LEU A 429 30.21 -12.11 -1.19
N PHE A 430 30.66 -12.81 -2.24
CA PHE A 430 30.83 -12.24 -3.56
C PHE A 430 30.14 -13.05 -4.65
N ARG A 431 29.66 -12.34 -5.65
CA ARG A 431 29.20 -12.86 -6.94
C ARG A 431 30.23 -12.46 -7.99
N ILE A 432 30.82 -13.43 -8.68
CA ILE A 432 31.83 -13.16 -9.71
C ILE A 432 31.21 -13.36 -11.09
N CYS A 433 31.20 -12.31 -11.90
CA CYS A 433 30.77 -12.36 -13.29
C CYS A 433 31.92 -12.03 -14.23
N PHE A 434 31.95 -12.66 -15.41
CA PHE A 434 32.90 -12.37 -16.48
C PHE A 434 32.17 -11.87 -17.73
N THR A 435 32.88 -11.10 -18.54
CA THR A 435 32.41 -10.69 -19.88
C THR A 435 32.52 -11.86 -20.86
N THR A 436 31.46 -12.10 -21.63
CA THR A 436 31.42 -13.15 -22.66
C THR A 436 30.77 -12.62 -23.94
N ALA A 437 30.79 -13.41 -25.01
CA ALA A 437 30.19 -13.04 -26.28
C ALA A 437 28.66 -12.86 -26.22
N THR A 438 28.00 -13.40 -25.18
CA THR A 438 26.54 -13.30 -24.98
C THR A 438 26.15 -12.35 -23.83
N GLY A 439 27.12 -11.68 -23.21
CA GLY A 439 26.92 -10.76 -22.09
C GLY A 439 27.60 -11.23 -20.80
N TRP A 440 27.09 -10.76 -19.66
CA TRP A 440 27.62 -11.13 -18.34
C TRP A 440 27.29 -12.58 -18.00
N TRP A 441 28.33 -13.36 -17.70
CA TRP A 441 28.19 -14.74 -17.24
C TRP A 441 28.71 -14.88 -15.81
N GLU A 442 27.95 -15.55 -14.95
CA GLU A 442 28.30 -15.78 -13.55
C GLU A 442 29.05 -17.10 -13.36
N ALA A 443 30.20 -17.04 -12.69
CA ALA A 443 30.96 -18.23 -12.34
C ALA A 443 30.36 -18.91 -11.10
N THR A 444 30.12 -20.21 -11.20
CA THR A 444 29.48 -21.01 -10.15
C THR A 444 30.48 -21.70 -9.21
N ASP A 445 31.64 -22.12 -9.71
CA ASP A 445 32.71 -22.72 -8.91
C ASP A 445 33.73 -21.63 -8.51
N CYS A 446 33.38 -20.92 -7.44
CA CYS A 446 34.17 -19.86 -6.85
C CYS A 446 34.39 -20.11 -5.34
N PHE A 447 35.64 -20.04 -4.91
CA PHE A 447 36.04 -20.12 -3.52
C PHE A 447 36.74 -18.84 -3.10
N VAL A 448 36.39 -18.33 -1.91
CA VAL A 448 36.99 -17.13 -1.33
C VAL A 448 37.62 -17.51 0.00
N ALA A 449 38.89 -17.15 0.16
CA ALA A 449 39.65 -17.43 1.37
C ALA A 449 40.43 -16.19 1.80
N ARG A 450 40.70 -16.07 3.10
CA ARG A 450 41.75 -15.17 3.57
C ARG A 450 43.11 -15.74 3.17
N ARG A 451 43.98 -14.88 2.65
CA ARG A 451 45.37 -15.19 2.38
C ARG A 451 46.26 -14.27 3.20
N ALA A 452 46.85 -14.82 4.26
CA ALA A 452 47.86 -14.14 5.05
C ALA A 452 49.23 -14.46 4.45
N ASP A 453 49.98 -13.44 4.03
CA ASP A 453 51.40 -13.59 3.70
C ASP A 453 52.24 -13.09 4.88
N SER A 454 52.71 -14.06 5.68
CA SER A 454 53.49 -13.80 6.89
C SER A 454 54.85 -13.15 6.63
N HIS A 455 55.34 -13.12 5.39
CA HIS A 455 56.66 -12.57 5.06
C HIS A 455 56.62 -11.11 4.56
N ALA A 456 55.45 -10.62 4.13
CA ALA A 456 55.31 -9.29 3.53
C ALA A 456 54.46 -8.30 4.35
N GLY A 457 53.85 -8.73 5.46
CA GLY A 457 52.89 -7.90 6.22
C GLY A 457 51.58 -7.64 5.46
N LEU A 458 51.39 -8.31 4.32
CA LEU A 458 50.21 -8.21 3.46
C LEU A 458 49.20 -9.29 3.87
N ASP A 459 47.97 -8.85 4.11
CA ASP A 459 46.82 -9.71 4.39
C ASP A 459 45.76 -9.44 3.33
N GLY A 460 45.02 -10.47 2.92
CA GLY A 460 44.23 -10.33 1.70
C GLY A 460 43.14 -11.36 1.54
N LEU A 461 42.40 -11.22 0.44
CA LEU A 461 41.44 -12.21 -0.02
C LEU A 461 41.97 -12.87 -1.29
N GLU A 462 41.96 -14.19 -1.32
CA GLU A 462 42.16 -14.98 -2.53
C GLU A 462 40.80 -15.49 -3.03
N LEU A 463 40.46 -15.11 -4.25
CA LEU A 463 39.32 -15.64 -4.99
C LEU A 463 39.85 -16.65 -6.01
N THR A 464 39.48 -17.92 -5.83
CA THR A 464 39.82 -19.01 -6.75
C THR A 464 38.58 -19.41 -7.53
N ILE A 465 38.63 -19.27 -8.85
CA ILE A 465 37.55 -19.60 -9.77
C ILE A 465 38.02 -20.74 -10.67
N ARG A 466 37.21 -21.79 -10.80
CA ARG A 466 37.52 -22.94 -11.67
C ARG A 466 36.47 -23.06 -12.75
N LEU A 467 36.92 -23.07 -14.00
CA LEU A 467 36.03 -23.19 -15.17
C LEU A 467 36.31 -24.51 -15.87
N GLN A 468 35.26 -25.31 -16.02
CA GLN A 468 35.30 -26.52 -16.84
C GLN A 468 35.31 -26.16 -18.34
N PRO A 469 35.67 -27.09 -19.25
CA PRO A 469 35.75 -26.82 -20.69
C PRO A 469 34.44 -26.31 -21.29
N GLU A 470 33.29 -26.68 -20.71
CA GLU A 470 31.95 -26.31 -21.17
C GLU A 470 31.57 -24.86 -20.80
N ALA A 471 32.28 -24.23 -19.86
CA ALA A 471 32.00 -22.85 -19.49
C ALA A 471 32.31 -21.90 -20.68
N PRO A 472 31.55 -20.82 -20.86
CA PRO A 472 31.70 -19.94 -22.02
C PRO A 472 33.10 -19.32 -22.09
N SER A 473 33.50 -18.93 -23.30
CA SER A 473 34.74 -18.18 -23.53
C SER A 473 34.65 -16.82 -22.83
N ILE A 474 35.67 -16.47 -22.04
CA ILE A 474 35.80 -15.13 -21.48
C ILE A 474 36.41 -14.23 -22.55
N THR A 475 35.65 -13.22 -22.96
CA THR A 475 36.00 -12.32 -24.07
C THR A 475 36.06 -10.87 -23.62
N GLY A 476 36.56 -10.00 -24.50
CA GLY A 476 36.60 -8.56 -24.27
C GLY A 476 35.23 -7.93 -23.96
N CYS A 477 35.24 -6.80 -23.27
CA CYS A 477 34.03 -6.04 -22.97
C CYS A 477 33.44 -5.40 -24.24
N ILE A 478 32.22 -5.80 -24.58
CA ILE A 478 31.41 -5.23 -25.66
C ILE A 478 30.37 -4.27 -25.05
N ALA A 479 30.44 -2.99 -25.36
CA ALA A 479 29.58 -1.95 -24.77
C ALA A 479 28.07 -2.23 -24.95
N ALA A 480 27.66 -2.77 -26.10
CA ALA A 480 26.26 -3.10 -26.38
C ALA A 480 25.72 -4.24 -25.49
N LEU A 481 26.57 -5.14 -25.02
CA LEU A 481 26.17 -6.29 -24.19
C LEU A 481 26.42 -6.07 -22.69
N HIS A 482 27.45 -5.31 -22.34
CA HIS A 482 27.92 -5.15 -20.95
C HIS A 482 27.64 -3.78 -20.34
N GLY A 483 27.14 -2.84 -21.15
CA GLY A 483 26.83 -1.47 -20.78
C GLY A 483 27.89 -0.46 -21.27
N PRO A 484 27.49 0.79 -21.57
CA PRO A 484 28.39 1.79 -22.14
C PRO A 484 29.47 2.32 -21.17
N GLY A 485 29.34 2.07 -19.87
CA GLY A 485 30.16 2.70 -18.83
C GLY A 485 31.58 2.16 -18.62
N TRP A 486 31.98 1.05 -19.27
CA TRP A 486 33.24 0.36 -18.95
C TRP A 486 34.48 0.86 -19.70
N ASN A 487 34.30 1.57 -20.82
CA ASN A 487 35.37 2.16 -21.64
C ASN A 487 36.63 1.28 -21.85
N THR A 488 36.46 -0.03 -22.08
CA THR A 488 37.57 -0.98 -22.33
C THR A 488 37.13 -2.09 -23.28
N GLN A 489 38.09 -2.66 -23.99
CA GLN A 489 37.91 -3.86 -24.84
C GLN A 489 38.50 -5.11 -24.17
N LEU A 490 39.11 -4.98 -22.99
CA LEU A 490 39.65 -6.10 -22.24
C LEU A 490 38.51 -6.90 -21.56
N PRO A 491 38.73 -8.19 -21.24
CA PRO A 491 37.79 -8.93 -20.43
C PRO A 491 37.74 -8.39 -19.01
N ILE A 492 36.56 -8.40 -18.41
CA ILE A 492 36.31 -7.85 -17.08
C ILE A 492 35.83 -8.96 -16.15
N ALA A 493 36.45 -9.07 -14.98
CA ALA A 493 35.92 -9.79 -13.83
C ALA A 493 35.21 -8.82 -12.88
N ARG A 494 33.89 -8.94 -12.76
CA ARG A 494 33.05 -8.16 -11.82
C ARG A 494 32.85 -8.96 -10.55
N ILE A 495 33.40 -8.46 -9.44
CA ILE A 495 33.29 -9.02 -8.08
C ILE A 495 32.24 -8.19 -7.33
N GLY A 496 30.97 -8.58 -7.43
CA GLY A 496 29.85 -7.89 -6.77
C GLY A 496 29.62 -8.41 -5.35
N VAL A 497 29.24 -7.54 -4.42
CA VAL A 497 28.90 -7.91 -3.04
C VAL A 497 27.49 -8.52 -3.00
N ARG A 498 27.36 -9.67 -2.36
CA ARG A 498 26.07 -10.32 -2.11
C ARG A 498 25.37 -9.71 -0.90
N GLN A 499 24.11 -9.28 -1.07
CA GLN A 499 23.27 -8.73 0.00
C GLN A 499 22.43 -9.79 0.72
N ASP A 500 22.42 -11.03 0.21
CA ASP A 500 21.70 -12.17 0.79
C ASP A 500 22.57 -13.01 1.76
N ALA A 501 23.86 -12.69 1.87
CA ALA A 501 24.78 -13.38 2.77
C ALA A 501 24.53 -13.04 4.25
N ALA A 502 24.88 -13.96 5.16
CA ALA A 502 24.77 -13.75 6.61
C ALA A 502 25.65 -12.58 7.12
N LEU A 503 26.70 -12.24 6.38
CA LEU A 503 27.60 -11.12 6.59
C LEU A 503 27.72 -10.35 5.26
N CYS A 504 27.44 -9.05 5.25
CA CYS A 504 27.74 -8.22 4.09
C CYS A 504 29.26 -7.99 4.00
N ALA A 505 29.85 -8.20 2.81
CA ALA A 505 31.28 -7.99 2.59
C ALA A 505 31.74 -6.57 2.94
N TYR A 506 30.86 -5.58 2.83
CA TYR A 506 31.13 -4.20 3.26
C TYR A 506 31.62 -4.14 4.72
N SER A 507 30.93 -4.81 5.65
CA SER A 507 31.33 -4.80 7.08
C SER A 507 32.67 -5.48 7.34
N LEU A 508 33.07 -6.41 6.46
CA LEU A 508 34.36 -7.08 6.55
C LEU A 508 35.50 -6.20 6.03
N LEU A 509 35.21 -5.35 5.05
CA LEU A 509 36.20 -4.60 4.25
C LEU A 509 36.12 -3.08 4.41
N ASP A 510 35.24 -2.55 5.27
CA ASP A 510 35.00 -1.11 5.44
C ASP A 510 36.25 -0.30 5.82
N ARG A 511 37.24 -0.97 6.44
CA ARG A 511 38.53 -0.42 6.83
C ARG A 511 39.70 -0.95 6.02
N ALA A 512 39.45 -1.82 5.04
CA ALA A 512 40.51 -2.45 4.26
C ALA A 512 40.94 -1.53 3.10
N LEU A 513 42.25 -1.27 3.00
CA LEU A 513 42.84 -0.51 1.90
C LEU A 513 43.47 -1.49 0.90
N LEU A 514 42.92 -1.55 -0.32
CA LEU A 514 43.46 -2.37 -1.41
C LEU A 514 44.78 -1.77 -1.93
N GLU A 515 45.86 -2.55 -1.86
CA GLU A 515 47.19 -2.11 -2.34
C GLU A 515 47.53 -2.72 -3.70
N GLN A 516 47.22 -4.00 -3.87
CA GLN A 516 47.62 -4.73 -5.07
C GLN A 516 46.59 -5.81 -5.43
N VAL A 517 46.39 -5.99 -6.74
CA VAL A 517 45.61 -7.09 -7.31
C VAL A 517 46.55 -7.97 -8.11
N VAL A 518 46.70 -9.23 -7.70
CA VAL A 518 47.50 -10.23 -8.42
C VAL A 518 46.55 -11.20 -9.11
N ILE A 519 46.72 -11.41 -10.42
CA ILE A 519 45.88 -12.32 -11.21
C ILE A 519 46.77 -13.41 -11.78
N ASP A 520 46.56 -14.64 -11.33
CA ASP A 520 47.21 -15.83 -11.85
C ASP A 520 46.19 -16.66 -12.62
N THR A 521 46.49 -16.99 -13.88
CA THR A 521 45.63 -17.86 -14.69
C THR A 521 46.39 -19.08 -15.16
N ARG A 522 45.79 -20.26 -15.01
CA ARG A 522 46.33 -21.52 -15.50
C ARG A 522 45.30 -22.19 -16.39
N VAL A 523 45.67 -22.40 -17.65
CA VAL A 523 44.81 -23.05 -18.65
C VAL A 523 45.41 -24.37 -19.07
N ARG A 524 44.57 -25.40 -19.23
CA ARG A 524 44.96 -26.74 -19.70
C ARG A 524 44.00 -27.21 -20.78
N GLY A 525 44.53 -27.92 -21.77
CA GLY A 525 43.74 -28.46 -22.87
C GLY A 525 43.35 -27.42 -23.93
N VAL A 526 44.17 -26.38 -24.11
CA VAL A 526 44.01 -25.40 -25.21
C VAL A 526 44.30 -26.11 -26.54
N ARG A 527 43.39 -25.99 -27.49
CA ARG A 527 43.47 -26.60 -28.83
C ARG A 527 43.55 -25.56 -29.94
N ASP A 528 43.10 -24.35 -29.69
CA ASP A 528 43.21 -23.17 -30.56
C ASP A 528 44.65 -22.63 -30.55
N ILE A 529 45.52 -23.40 -31.21
CA ILE A 529 46.92 -23.08 -31.44
C ILE A 529 47.16 -22.98 -32.94
N VAL A 530 48.02 -22.05 -33.32
CA VAL A 530 48.52 -21.93 -34.69
C VAL A 530 49.83 -22.70 -34.76
N LEU A 531 49.87 -23.74 -35.59
CA LEU A 531 51.08 -24.50 -35.88
C LEU A 531 51.62 -24.17 -37.26
N ALA A 532 52.94 -24.09 -37.39
CA ALA A 532 53.62 -23.98 -38.66
C ALA A 532 55.01 -24.62 -38.62
N ASN A 533 55.45 -25.15 -39.75
CA ASN A 533 56.83 -25.58 -39.96
C ASN A 533 57.41 -24.87 -41.20
N GLN A 534 58.56 -25.31 -41.70
CA GLN A 534 59.19 -24.73 -42.89
C GLN A 534 58.38 -24.87 -44.19
N TYR A 535 57.37 -25.74 -44.22
CA TYR A 535 56.49 -25.96 -45.36
C TYR A 535 55.16 -25.19 -45.30
N GLY A 536 54.89 -24.49 -44.19
CA GLY A 536 53.69 -23.68 -44.01
C GLY A 536 52.89 -24.03 -42.76
N ARG A 537 51.60 -23.66 -42.75
CA ARG A 537 50.70 -23.92 -41.62
C ARG A 537 50.34 -25.40 -41.54
N LEU A 538 50.25 -25.90 -40.31
CA LEU A 538 49.85 -27.26 -39.99
C LEU A 538 48.49 -27.24 -39.28
N ASP A 539 47.71 -28.31 -39.49
CA ASP A 539 46.43 -28.51 -38.83
C ASP A 539 46.63 -29.39 -37.57
N PRO A 540 46.46 -28.84 -36.35
CA PRO A 540 46.62 -29.60 -35.11
C PRO A 540 45.51 -30.64 -34.88
N SER A 541 44.44 -30.66 -35.69
CA SER A 541 43.32 -31.60 -35.54
C SER A 541 43.56 -32.97 -36.17
N THR A 542 44.62 -33.12 -36.97
CA THR A 542 44.98 -34.37 -37.65
C THR A 542 46.45 -34.72 -37.38
N PRO A 543 46.85 -36.00 -37.52
CA PRO A 543 48.27 -36.36 -37.43
C PRO A 543 49.10 -35.58 -38.47
N PHE A 544 50.15 -34.90 -38.01
CA PHE A 544 51.03 -34.09 -38.85
C PHE A 544 52.50 -34.43 -38.61
N MET A 545 53.35 -34.07 -39.57
CA MET A 545 54.80 -34.24 -39.47
C MET A 545 55.43 -32.91 -38.98
N PRO A 546 55.81 -32.79 -37.69
CA PRO A 546 56.21 -31.50 -37.10
C PRO A 546 57.43 -30.87 -37.79
N PHE A 547 58.34 -31.70 -38.31
CA PHE A 547 59.57 -31.26 -38.98
C PHE A 547 59.55 -31.52 -40.48
N GLY A 548 58.37 -31.87 -41.04
CA GLY A 548 58.19 -32.29 -42.43
C GLY A 548 58.54 -33.76 -42.70
N PRO A 549 58.38 -34.23 -43.95
CA PRO A 549 58.54 -35.64 -44.32
C PRO A 549 59.99 -36.13 -44.31
N MET A 550 60.94 -35.23 -44.51
CA MET A 550 62.39 -35.48 -44.42
C MET A 550 63.02 -34.43 -43.50
N PRO A 551 63.09 -34.68 -42.18
CA PRO A 551 63.63 -33.73 -41.22
C PRO A 551 65.14 -33.53 -41.43
N GLN A 552 65.59 -32.27 -41.40
CA GLN A 552 66.99 -31.88 -41.47
C GLN A 552 67.40 -31.09 -40.22
N LEU A 553 68.70 -30.96 -39.97
CA LEU A 553 69.20 -30.03 -38.95
C LEU A 553 68.72 -28.61 -39.28
N GLY A 554 68.00 -28.00 -38.34
CA GLY A 554 67.37 -26.68 -38.52
C GLY A 554 65.90 -26.72 -38.95
N SER A 555 65.33 -27.89 -39.28
CA SER A 555 63.87 -28.05 -39.37
C SER A 555 63.21 -27.65 -38.06
N TYR A 556 62.06 -26.98 -38.15
CA TYR A 556 61.43 -26.37 -36.98
C TYR A 556 59.93 -26.61 -36.95
N LEU A 557 59.40 -26.60 -35.73
CA LEU A 557 57.97 -26.48 -35.45
C LEU A 557 57.78 -25.22 -34.62
N VAL A 558 56.97 -24.29 -35.13
CA VAL A 558 56.53 -23.10 -34.41
C VAL A 558 55.08 -23.32 -34.00
N PHE A 559 54.78 -23.02 -32.74
CA PHE A 559 53.42 -22.91 -32.25
C PHE A 559 53.19 -21.52 -31.65
N GLY A 560 51.97 -21.02 -31.78
CA GLY A 560 51.52 -19.78 -31.17
C GLY A 560 50.07 -19.85 -30.75
N SER A 561 49.66 -18.96 -29.87
CA SER A 561 48.25 -18.78 -29.48
C SER A 561 47.98 -17.29 -29.31
N PRO A 562 46.90 -16.73 -29.90
CA PRO A 562 46.51 -15.34 -29.67
C PRO A 562 46.33 -15.03 -28.18
N GLU A 563 45.79 -15.99 -27.42
CA GLU A 563 45.62 -15.87 -25.97
C GLU A 563 46.98 -15.77 -25.25
N ALA A 564 47.94 -16.61 -25.62
CA ALA A 564 49.26 -16.62 -25.00
C ALA A 564 50.07 -15.36 -25.32
N ALA A 565 49.90 -14.81 -26.53
CA ALA A 565 50.59 -13.59 -26.97
C ALA A 565 50.12 -12.33 -26.24
N ALA A 566 48.88 -12.31 -25.72
CA ALA A 566 48.32 -11.18 -24.98
C ALA A 566 48.71 -11.16 -23.48
N LYS A 567 49.50 -12.15 -23.00
CA LYS A 567 49.75 -12.38 -21.58
C LYS A 567 51.25 -12.46 -21.27
N GLN A 568 51.61 -12.14 -20.03
CA GLN A 568 52.94 -12.42 -19.50
C GLN A 568 53.04 -13.91 -19.08
N LEU A 569 53.61 -14.73 -19.95
CA LEU A 569 53.72 -16.18 -19.75
C LEU A 569 54.80 -16.51 -18.71
N GLN A 570 54.42 -17.17 -17.62
CA GLN A 570 55.37 -17.71 -16.64
C GLN A 570 55.81 -19.15 -16.97
N ARG A 571 54.89 -19.96 -17.53
CA ARG A 571 55.15 -21.36 -17.87
C ARG A 571 54.28 -21.81 -19.03
N VAL A 572 54.91 -22.46 -20.00
CA VAL A 572 54.23 -23.17 -21.10
C VAL A 572 54.63 -24.64 -21.04
N ARG A 573 53.67 -25.53 -21.26
CA ARG A 573 53.91 -26.97 -21.46
C ARG A 573 53.23 -27.39 -22.75
N LEU A 574 54.00 -27.92 -23.68
CA LEU A 574 53.49 -28.55 -24.88
C LEU A 574 53.42 -30.06 -24.63
N ASN A 575 52.24 -30.64 -24.77
CA ASN A 575 52.06 -32.08 -24.71
C ASN A 575 51.99 -32.59 -26.15
N VAL A 576 52.97 -33.41 -26.55
CA VAL A 576 53.04 -33.99 -27.88
C VAL A 576 52.80 -35.50 -27.76
N GLU A 577 51.87 -36.00 -28.56
CA GLU A 577 51.62 -37.44 -28.68
C GLU A 577 52.17 -37.92 -30.01
N TRP A 578 53.10 -38.87 -29.96
CA TRP A 578 53.79 -39.40 -31.13
C TRP A 578 53.09 -40.66 -31.64
N SER A 579 52.78 -40.69 -32.93
CA SER A 579 52.34 -41.90 -33.65
C SER A 579 53.52 -42.57 -34.35
N GLY A 580 53.47 -43.90 -34.51
CA GLY A 580 54.48 -44.64 -35.29
C GLY A 580 55.83 -44.81 -34.61
N LEU A 581 55.88 -44.76 -33.28
CA LEU A 581 57.09 -45.10 -32.52
C LEU A 581 57.42 -46.60 -32.64
N PRO A 582 58.70 -47.00 -32.54
CA PRO A 582 59.08 -48.41 -32.49
C PRO A 582 58.35 -49.15 -31.35
N GLN A 583 57.78 -50.32 -31.67
CA GLN A 583 57.02 -51.14 -30.70
C GLN A 583 57.89 -52.19 -29.99
N SER A 584 59.13 -52.38 -30.43
CA SER A 584 60.02 -53.39 -29.85
C SER A 584 60.57 -52.94 -28.49
N LEU A 585 60.87 -53.89 -27.61
CA LEU A 585 61.35 -53.64 -26.24
C LEU A 585 62.67 -52.85 -26.22
N GLY A 586 63.52 -53.00 -27.24
CA GLY A 586 64.76 -52.24 -27.40
C GLY A 586 64.58 -50.86 -28.03
N GLY A 587 63.36 -50.42 -28.35
CA GLY A 587 63.06 -49.07 -28.85
C GLY A 587 63.79 -48.71 -30.14
N PHE A 588 64.30 -47.48 -30.20
CA PHE A 588 65.06 -46.98 -31.36
C PHE A 588 66.38 -47.73 -31.63
N PRO A 589 67.19 -48.12 -30.62
CA PRO A 589 68.39 -48.93 -30.85
C PRO A 589 68.15 -50.22 -31.61
N GLU A 590 67.11 -50.97 -31.24
CA GLU A 590 66.75 -52.22 -31.91
C GLU A 590 66.15 -51.96 -33.30
N HIS A 591 65.33 -50.91 -33.43
CA HIS A 591 64.73 -50.52 -34.71
C HIS A 591 65.78 -50.14 -35.78
N TYR A 592 66.90 -49.55 -35.37
CA TYR A 592 67.97 -49.08 -36.26
C TYR A 592 69.25 -49.94 -36.22
N GLN A 593 69.21 -51.16 -35.66
CA GLN A 593 70.39 -52.00 -35.48
C GLN A 593 71.17 -52.30 -36.79
N GLY A 594 70.51 -52.24 -37.94
CA GLY A 594 71.13 -52.48 -39.26
C GLY A 594 71.94 -51.30 -39.84
N TYR A 595 72.05 -50.18 -39.13
CA TYR A 595 72.81 -49.00 -39.56
C TYR A 595 74.10 -48.85 -38.74
N ASP A 596 75.17 -48.32 -39.35
CA ASP A 596 76.50 -48.12 -38.72
C ASP A 596 76.55 -46.99 -37.67
N SER A 597 75.44 -46.69 -36.99
CA SER A 597 75.33 -45.58 -36.04
C SER A 597 74.42 -45.91 -34.86
N ASP A 598 74.83 -45.46 -33.67
CA ASP A 598 74.04 -45.64 -32.45
C ASP A 598 72.88 -44.64 -32.38
N PHE A 599 71.64 -45.15 -32.32
CA PHE A 599 70.42 -44.35 -32.19
C PHE A 599 69.73 -44.59 -30.84
N PRO A 600 70.23 -44.00 -29.73
CA PRO A 600 69.63 -44.17 -28.42
C PRO A 600 68.24 -43.52 -28.34
N ASN A 601 67.38 -44.02 -27.46
CA ASN A 601 66.01 -43.47 -27.28
C ASN A 601 66.00 -41.97 -26.97
N LEU A 602 66.99 -41.47 -26.23
CA LEU A 602 67.16 -40.06 -25.87
C LEU A 602 68.03 -39.27 -26.87
N GLY A 603 68.45 -39.89 -27.98
CA GLY A 603 69.35 -39.29 -28.97
C GLY A 603 68.70 -38.22 -29.83
N PHE A 604 67.38 -38.29 -30.01
CA PHE A 604 66.62 -37.33 -30.80
C PHE A 604 66.27 -36.10 -29.96
N LYS A 605 67.00 -35.01 -30.16
CA LYS A 605 66.86 -33.78 -29.36
C LYS A 605 66.31 -32.61 -30.18
N ALA A 606 65.49 -31.77 -29.55
CA ALA A 606 65.02 -30.50 -30.10
C ALA A 606 65.38 -29.33 -29.18
N LYS A 607 65.78 -28.21 -29.78
CA LYS A 607 66.01 -26.95 -29.05
C LYS A 607 64.72 -26.14 -28.97
N MET A 608 64.42 -25.61 -27.79
CA MET A 608 63.27 -24.72 -27.60
C MET A 608 63.73 -23.26 -27.59
N SER A 609 63.06 -22.44 -28.39
CA SER A 609 63.26 -20.99 -28.43
C SER A 609 61.91 -20.28 -28.30
N VAL A 610 61.93 -19.08 -27.73
CA VAL A 610 60.75 -18.21 -27.58
C VAL A 610 60.98 -16.95 -28.42
N LEU A 611 59.97 -16.54 -29.18
CA LEU A 611 60.01 -15.29 -29.94
C LEU A 611 59.69 -14.13 -28.99
N GLN A 612 60.65 -13.24 -28.76
CA GLN A 612 60.50 -12.06 -27.92
C GLN A 612 61.09 -10.84 -28.64
N ASP A 613 60.34 -9.74 -28.71
CA ASP A 613 60.74 -8.49 -29.37
C ASP A 613 61.23 -8.68 -30.82
N GLY A 614 60.61 -9.62 -31.56
CA GLY A 614 60.96 -9.92 -32.95
C GLY A 614 62.18 -10.83 -33.13
N ALA A 615 62.84 -11.27 -32.05
CA ALA A 615 64.00 -12.16 -32.11
C ALA A 615 63.74 -13.49 -31.38
N TRP A 616 64.19 -14.61 -31.97
CA TRP A 616 64.15 -15.92 -31.32
C TRP A 616 65.25 -16.00 -30.26
N ARG A 617 64.85 -16.21 -29.00
CA ARG A 617 65.76 -16.39 -27.87
C ARG A 617 65.71 -17.86 -27.41
N THR A 618 66.85 -18.54 -27.48
CA THR A 618 66.97 -19.93 -27.01
C THR A 618 67.10 -19.95 -25.49
N SER A 619 66.44 -20.92 -24.85
CA SER A 619 66.50 -21.06 -23.38
C SER A 619 67.93 -21.36 -22.91
N ALA A 620 68.46 -20.57 -21.99
CA ALA A 620 69.80 -20.79 -21.40
C ALA A 620 69.92 -22.08 -20.58
N THR A 621 68.79 -22.66 -20.19
CA THR A 621 68.71 -23.86 -19.35
C THR A 621 68.88 -25.18 -20.10
N ASP A 622 69.04 -25.16 -21.44
CA ASP A 622 69.11 -26.40 -22.24
C ASP A 622 69.96 -26.26 -23.52
N PRO A 623 71.28 -26.02 -23.40
CA PRO A 623 72.15 -25.74 -24.55
C PRO A 623 72.26 -26.93 -25.53
N GLU A 624 72.14 -28.17 -25.03
CA GLU A 624 72.25 -29.40 -25.82
C GLU A 624 70.93 -29.89 -26.43
N GLY A 625 69.80 -29.28 -26.06
CA GLY A 625 68.46 -29.65 -26.54
C GLY A 625 67.80 -30.78 -25.72
N ARG A 626 66.46 -30.79 -25.77
CA ARG A 626 65.61 -31.73 -25.01
C ARG A 626 65.32 -32.99 -25.80
N PRO A 627 65.35 -34.18 -25.18
CA PRO A 627 64.90 -35.40 -25.83
C PRO A 627 63.42 -35.29 -26.22
N MET A 628 63.11 -35.64 -27.47
CA MET A 628 61.76 -35.59 -28.03
C MET A 628 60.92 -36.81 -27.65
N PHE A 629 61.57 -37.95 -27.49
CA PHE A 629 60.97 -39.22 -27.11
C PHE A 629 61.46 -39.58 -25.72
N VAL A 630 60.61 -39.38 -24.73
CA VAL A 630 60.90 -39.74 -23.33
C VAL A 630 59.86 -40.76 -22.92
N GLU A 631 60.31 -41.84 -22.27
CA GLU A 631 59.40 -42.81 -21.67
C GLU A 631 58.48 -42.10 -20.66
N ARG A 632 57.18 -42.39 -20.71
CA ARG A 632 56.27 -41.90 -19.67
C ARG A 632 56.77 -42.46 -18.32
N PRO A 633 57.02 -41.61 -17.30
CA PRO A 633 57.42 -42.09 -15.99
C PRO A 633 56.34 -42.96 -15.33
#